data_AF-A0A935VDX9-F1
#
_entry.id   AF-A0A935VDX9-F1
#
_cell.length_a   1.000
_cell.length_b   1.000
_cell.length_c   1.000
_cell.angle_alpha   90.00
_cell.angle_beta   90.00
_cell.angle_gamma   90.00
#
_symmetry.space_group_name_H-M   'P 1'
#
loop_
_entity.id
_entity.type
_entity.pdbx_description
1 polymer ?
#
loop_
_entity_poly.entity_id
_entity_poly.type
_entity_poly.pdbx_seq_one_letter_code
_entity_poly.pdbx_strand_id
1 'polypeptide(L)'
;MKSTFDKIVHSISNMDADQLFTLLDDQKTYNDISKIEFINRLRSVFAYLLDDGRETKLIPVSGACGLTECINCNKPGVTFKGVSSDKYFSLIFDTTNGEVTDIYECKSFLLQNGDLLQDQIKLGIYEEDKATFADDVDYHIAVQNCEAAINKLKKGGGSQQLSLLDYNDIEDWVEVYDDLFIDVKPHYEDYRTMLPYIRIYDIIDIILTYLPKGAFINIQELNDGNASYKWAQQHLIPTWIKVLKP
;
A
#
# COMPACT_ATOMS: atom_id res chain seq x y z
N MET A 1 -14.72 -22.98 25.70
CA MET A 1 -14.81 -23.05 24.22
C MET A 1 -14.04 -21.86 23.67
N LYS A 2 -13.13 -22.02 22.69
CA LYS A 2 -12.45 -20.87 22.07
C LYS A 2 -13.49 -19.99 21.39
N SER A 3 -13.41 -18.67 21.57
CA SER A 3 -14.32 -17.71 20.93
C SER A 3 -14.16 -17.73 19.41
N THR A 4 -15.14 -17.20 18.66
CA THR A 4 -15.01 -17.06 17.20
C THR A 4 -13.80 -16.23 16.82
N PHE A 5 -13.54 -15.15 17.57
CA PHE A 5 -12.32 -14.34 17.46
C PHE A 5 -11.04 -15.19 17.61
N ASP A 6 -10.94 -16.01 18.67
CA ASP A 6 -9.75 -16.85 18.89
C ASP A 6 -9.52 -17.85 17.75
N LYS A 7 -10.60 -18.35 17.15
CA LYS A 7 -10.51 -19.27 15.99
C LYS A 7 -10.02 -18.53 14.76
N ILE A 8 -10.54 -17.33 14.49
CA ILE A 8 -10.11 -16.50 13.35
C ILE A 8 -8.63 -16.14 13.47
N VAL A 9 -8.20 -15.63 14.64
CA VAL A 9 -6.78 -15.33 14.91
C VAL A 9 -5.93 -16.58 14.72
N HIS A 10 -6.39 -17.74 15.21
CA HIS A 10 -5.67 -18.99 15.02
C HIS A 10 -5.55 -19.42 13.56
N SER A 11 -6.60 -19.29 12.76
CA SER A 11 -6.57 -19.61 11.32
C SER A 11 -5.57 -18.70 10.59
N ILE A 12 -5.60 -17.39 10.84
CA ILE A 12 -4.66 -16.44 10.23
C ILE A 12 -3.22 -16.73 10.68
N SER A 13 -2.99 -17.00 11.98
CA SER A 13 -1.67 -17.35 12.51
C SER A 13 -1.08 -18.63 11.89
N ASN A 14 -1.90 -19.57 11.44
CA ASN A 14 -1.44 -20.75 10.71
C ASN A 14 -1.52 -20.58 9.18
N MET A 15 -1.85 -19.39 8.68
CA MET A 15 -2.05 -19.09 7.26
C MET A 15 -3.09 -20.03 6.60
N ASP A 16 -4.10 -20.46 7.37
CA ASP A 16 -5.16 -21.37 6.95
C ASP A 16 -6.38 -20.58 6.45
N ALA A 17 -6.30 -20.16 5.18
CA ALA A 17 -7.36 -19.40 4.53
C ALA A 17 -8.67 -20.20 4.36
N ASP A 18 -8.60 -21.53 4.27
CA ASP A 18 -9.78 -22.37 4.08
C ASP A 18 -10.56 -22.51 5.39
N GLN A 19 -9.86 -22.65 6.52
CA GLN A 19 -10.51 -22.59 7.83
C GLN A 19 -11.10 -21.21 8.08
N LEU A 20 -10.36 -20.14 7.79
CA LEU A 20 -10.89 -18.77 7.89
C LEU A 20 -12.14 -18.60 7.01
N PHE A 21 -12.09 -19.16 5.80
CA PHE A 21 -13.20 -19.56 4.92
C PHE A 21 -14.54 -19.75 5.64
N THR A 22 -14.51 -20.81 6.44
CA THR A 22 -15.68 -21.39 7.12
C THR A 22 -16.11 -20.61 8.36
N LEU A 23 -15.25 -19.75 8.90
CA LEU A 23 -15.53 -19.00 10.13
C LEU A 23 -16.23 -17.67 9.85
N LEU A 24 -16.08 -17.14 8.63
CA LEU A 24 -16.63 -15.85 8.23
C LEU A 24 -18.01 -16.00 7.57
N ASP A 25 -18.89 -15.05 7.82
CA ASP A 25 -20.28 -15.00 7.34
C ASP A 25 -20.34 -14.66 5.85
N ASP A 26 -21.08 -15.45 5.07
CA ASP A 26 -21.27 -15.24 3.63
C ASP A 26 -22.06 -13.96 3.29
N GLN A 27 -22.85 -13.44 4.24
CA GLN A 27 -23.70 -12.27 4.03
C GLN A 27 -23.03 -10.96 4.43
N LYS A 28 -21.79 -11.01 4.94
CA LYS A 28 -21.05 -9.83 5.40
C LYS A 28 -19.92 -9.47 4.44
N THR A 29 -19.56 -8.19 4.49
CA THR A 29 -18.30 -7.68 3.96
C THR A 29 -17.23 -7.70 5.03
N TYR A 30 -15.98 -7.69 4.59
CA TYR A 30 -14.80 -7.60 5.44
C TYR A 30 -13.86 -6.57 4.83
N ASN A 31 -13.56 -5.48 5.55
CA ASN A 31 -12.90 -4.29 4.99
C ASN A 31 -13.65 -3.77 3.75
N ASP A 32 -14.98 -3.70 3.85
CA ASP A 32 -15.90 -3.26 2.80
C ASP A 32 -15.87 -4.05 1.48
N ILE A 33 -15.15 -5.18 1.41
CA ILE A 33 -15.13 -6.07 0.24
C ILE A 33 -15.85 -7.39 0.55
N SER A 34 -16.26 -8.13 -0.49
CA SER A 34 -16.91 -9.43 -0.29
C SER A 34 -16.01 -10.42 0.47
N LYS A 35 -16.60 -11.36 1.21
CA LYS A 35 -15.83 -12.42 1.90
C LYS A 35 -14.88 -13.16 0.96
N ILE A 36 -15.35 -13.52 -0.24
CA ILE A 36 -14.54 -14.25 -1.22
C ILE A 36 -13.29 -13.45 -1.57
N GLU A 37 -13.45 -12.17 -1.86
CA GLU A 37 -12.32 -11.31 -2.24
C GLU A 37 -11.37 -11.09 -1.07
N PHE A 38 -11.89 -10.82 0.14
CA PHE A 38 -11.09 -10.66 1.35
C PHE A 38 -10.20 -11.88 1.62
N ILE A 39 -10.76 -13.08 1.50
CA ILE A 39 -10.03 -14.33 1.68
C ILE A 39 -8.98 -14.51 0.57
N ASN A 40 -9.28 -14.14 -0.67
CA ASN A 40 -8.31 -14.21 -1.76
C ASN A 40 -7.14 -13.24 -1.55
N ARG A 41 -7.38 -12.03 -1.03
CA ARG A 41 -6.31 -11.09 -0.63
C ARG A 41 -5.41 -11.70 0.44
N LEU A 42 -5.98 -12.30 1.47
CA LEU A 42 -5.20 -13.00 2.51
C LEU A 42 -4.44 -14.20 1.94
N ARG A 43 -5.03 -14.98 1.03
CA ARG A 43 -4.32 -16.08 0.35
C ARG A 43 -3.09 -15.58 -0.42
N SER A 44 -3.19 -14.45 -1.11
CA SER A 44 -2.04 -13.84 -1.78
C SER A 44 -0.95 -13.42 -0.80
N VAL A 45 -1.32 -12.82 0.34
CA VAL A 45 -0.38 -12.48 1.42
C VAL A 45 0.28 -13.74 2.00
N PHE A 46 -0.49 -14.79 2.27
CA PHE A 46 0.02 -16.06 2.78
C PHE A 46 0.97 -16.72 1.79
N ALA A 47 0.62 -16.76 0.50
CA ALA A 47 1.49 -17.28 -0.55
C ALA A 47 2.81 -16.51 -0.61
N TYR A 48 2.77 -15.17 -0.56
CA TYR A 48 3.98 -14.34 -0.53
C TYR A 48 4.86 -14.59 0.70
N LEU A 49 4.27 -14.82 1.88
CA LEU A 49 5.00 -15.15 3.10
C LEU A 49 5.62 -16.55 3.04
N LEU A 50 4.94 -17.51 2.40
CA LEU A 50 5.40 -18.89 2.23
C LEU A 50 6.43 -19.06 1.11
N ASP A 51 6.48 -18.15 0.13
CA ASP A 51 7.26 -18.29 -1.12
C ASP A 51 8.76 -18.50 -0.88
N ASP A 52 9.35 -17.86 0.14
CA ASP A 52 10.76 -18.05 0.50
C ASP A 52 11.00 -19.20 1.50
N GLY A 53 9.93 -19.89 1.93
CA GLY A 53 9.95 -21.04 2.82
C GLY A 53 10.37 -20.74 4.27
N ARG A 54 10.62 -19.47 4.62
CA ARG A 54 11.09 -19.10 5.96
C ARG A 54 9.96 -18.93 6.95
N GLU A 55 8.78 -18.51 6.49
CA GLU A 55 7.61 -18.37 7.34
C GLU A 55 6.87 -19.69 7.45
N THR A 56 6.71 -20.20 8.67
CA THR A 56 5.93 -21.41 8.95
C THR A 56 4.65 -21.09 9.71
N LYS A 57 4.63 -19.96 10.43
CA LYS A 57 3.52 -19.43 11.22
C LYS A 57 3.66 -17.92 11.37
N LEU A 58 2.57 -17.27 11.74
CA LEU A 58 2.55 -15.86 12.13
C LEU A 58 2.31 -15.75 13.63
N ILE A 59 3.12 -14.91 14.28
CA ILE A 59 3.02 -14.58 15.70
C ILE A 59 1.98 -13.46 15.84
N PRO A 60 0.84 -13.71 16.50
CA PRO A 60 -0.14 -12.68 16.78
C PRO A 60 0.35 -11.78 17.93
N VAL A 61 0.31 -10.47 17.71
CA VAL A 61 0.68 -9.45 18.70
C VAL A 61 -0.46 -8.44 18.81
N SER A 62 -1.02 -8.31 20.01
CA SER A 62 -2.11 -7.38 20.27
C SER A 62 -1.67 -5.91 20.16
N GLY A 63 -2.62 -5.05 19.84
CA GLY A 63 -2.42 -3.61 19.81
C GLY A 63 -3.68 -2.87 19.40
N ALA A 64 -3.52 -1.67 18.86
CA ALA A 64 -4.62 -0.85 18.38
C ALA A 64 -4.21 0.04 17.22
N CYS A 65 -5.19 0.60 16.51
CA CYS A 65 -4.90 1.65 15.53
C CYS A 65 -4.30 2.89 16.23
N GLY A 66 -3.18 3.37 15.70
CA GLY A 66 -2.41 4.49 16.22
C GLY A 66 -2.73 5.86 15.63
N LEU A 67 -3.64 5.94 14.66
CA LEU A 67 -4.10 7.23 14.16
C LEU A 67 -5.01 7.89 15.17
N THR A 68 -4.86 9.20 15.33
CA THR A 68 -5.76 10.03 16.12
C THR A 68 -7.08 10.30 15.40
N GLU A 69 -7.07 10.22 14.06
CA GLU A 69 -8.21 10.49 13.20
C GLU A 69 -8.35 9.38 12.15
N CYS A 70 -9.26 8.43 12.39
CA CYS A 70 -9.81 7.52 11.38
C CYS A 70 -11.04 6.80 11.97
N ILE A 71 -11.85 6.13 11.14
CA ILE A 71 -13.03 5.38 11.62
C ILE A 71 -12.66 4.23 12.59
N ASN A 72 -11.40 3.78 12.53
CA ASN A 72 -10.87 2.69 13.35
C ASN A 72 -9.92 3.19 14.46
N CYS A 73 -9.87 4.49 14.75
CA CYS A 73 -8.91 5.05 15.69
C CYS A 73 -9.09 4.43 17.08
N ASN A 74 -7.98 4.04 17.71
CA ASN A 74 -7.95 3.37 19.02
C ASN A 74 -8.73 2.04 19.10
N LYS A 75 -9.28 1.52 18.00
CA LYS A 75 -9.91 0.20 18.01
C LYS A 75 -8.85 -0.89 18.21
N PRO A 76 -9.16 -1.94 18.98
CA PRO A 76 -8.23 -3.03 19.21
C PRO A 76 -8.06 -3.90 17.97
N GLY A 77 -6.89 -4.52 17.84
CA GLY A 77 -6.62 -5.45 16.77
C GLY A 77 -5.44 -6.36 17.05
N VAL A 78 -4.97 -7.02 15.99
CA VAL A 78 -3.87 -7.97 16.04
C VAL A 78 -2.95 -7.73 14.85
N THR A 79 -1.65 -7.61 15.14
CA THR A 79 -0.59 -7.73 14.14
C THR A 79 -0.18 -9.18 14.00
N PHE A 80 -0.07 -9.65 12.77
CA PHE A 80 0.43 -10.98 12.43
C PHE A 80 1.84 -10.84 11.87
N LYS A 81 2.83 -11.09 12.72
CA LYS A 81 4.26 -10.97 12.39
C LYS A 81 4.81 -12.32 11.91
N GLY A 82 5.64 -12.31 10.86
CA GLY A 82 6.46 -13.45 10.49
C GLY A 82 7.30 -13.96 11.66
N VAL A 83 7.48 -15.28 11.76
CA VAL A 83 8.35 -15.89 12.78
C VAL A 83 9.83 -15.72 12.42
N SER A 84 10.15 -15.64 11.13
CA SER A 84 11.52 -15.61 10.62
C SER A 84 11.92 -14.26 9.99
N SER A 85 10.97 -13.35 9.81
CA SER A 85 11.20 -12.02 9.26
C SER A 85 10.46 -10.94 10.06
N ASP A 86 10.81 -9.68 9.82
CA ASP A 86 10.06 -8.53 10.33
C ASP A 86 8.87 -8.15 9.44
N LYS A 87 8.50 -9.02 8.49
CA LYS A 87 7.30 -8.84 7.67
C LYS A 87 6.05 -9.01 8.52
N TYR A 88 5.06 -8.15 8.33
CA TYR A 88 3.83 -8.21 9.11
C TYR A 88 2.64 -7.58 8.37
N PHE A 89 1.44 -7.87 8.83
CA PHE A 89 0.26 -7.07 8.51
C PHE A 89 -0.61 -6.97 9.77
N SER A 90 -1.45 -5.94 9.85
CA SER A 90 -2.23 -5.63 11.05
C SER A 90 -3.70 -5.52 10.71
N LEU A 91 -4.52 -6.18 11.53
CA LEU A 91 -5.97 -6.22 11.34
C LEU A 91 -6.70 -5.70 12.59
N ILE A 92 -7.72 -4.88 12.39
CA ILE A 92 -8.69 -4.44 13.40
C ILE A 92 -9.89 -5.35 13.31
N PHE A 93 -10.43 -5.76 14.46
CA PHE A 93 -11.57 -6.66 14.53
C PHE A 93 -12.74 -5.94 15.19
N ASP A 94 -13.80 -5.68 14.42
CA ASP A 94 -15.05 -5.22 14.98
C ASP A 94 -15.82 -6.43 15.52
N THR A 95 -16.29 -6.29 16.76
CA THR A 95 -17.06 -7.35 17.42
C THR A 95 -18.36 -6.79 17.97
N THR A 96 -19.45 -7.52 17.75
CA THR A 96 -20.77 -7.22 18.32
C THR A 96 -21.29 -8.47 18.99
N ASN A 97 -21.67 -8.38 20.27
CA ASN A 97 -22.17 -9.51 21.06
C ASN A 97 -21.23 -10.75 21.05
N GLY A 98 -19.91 -10.53 20.96
CA GLY A 98 -18.91 -11.59 20.94
C GLY A 98 -18.69 -12.25 19.56
N GLU A 99 -19.38 -11.80 18.53
CA GLU A 99 -19.17 -12.23 17.14
C GLU A 99 -18.35 -11.19 16.37
N VAL A 100 -17.46 -11.65 15.50
CA VAL A 100 -16.72 -10.77 14.58
C VAL A 100 -17.69 -10.31 13.49
N THR A 101 -17.90 -9.00 13.41
CA THR A 101 -18.80 -8.38 12.42
C THR A 101 -18.05 -7.82 11.23
N ASP A 102 -16.80 -7.41 11.42
CA ASP A 102 -15.94 -6.92 10.34
C ASP A 102 -14.46 -7.08 10.73
N ILE A 103 -13.57 -7.06 9.73
CA ILE A 103 -12.13 -7.15 9.86
C ILE A 103 -11.51 -6.13 8.90
N TYR A 104 -10.75 -5.16 9.41
CA TYR A 104 -10.14 -4.11 8.60
C TYR A 104 -8.62 -4.20 8.60
N GLU A 105 -7.98 -3.88 7.48
CA GLU A 105 -6.55 -3.61 7.44
C GLU A 105 -6.22 -2.30 8.18
N CYS A 106 -5.12 -2.28 8.93
CA CYS A 106 -4.61 -1.08 9.57
C CYS A 106 -3.15 -0.81 9.16
N LYS A 107 -2.95 0.30 8.45
CA LYS A 107 -1.62 0.77 7.98
C LYS A 107 -0.83 1.52 9.05
N SER A 108 -1.44 1.82 10.19
CA SER A 108 -0.86 2.66 11.24
C SER A 108 -1.13 2.05 12.61
N PHE A 109 -0.75 0.79 12.77
CA PHE A 109 -1.04 0.02 13.98
C PHE A 109 0.07 0.18 15.02
N LEU A 110 -0.31 0.38 16.28
CA LEU A 110 0.60 0.43 17.42
C LEU A 110 0.53 -0.87 18.20
N LEU A 111 1.68 -1.52 18.37
CA LEU A 111 1.79 -2.74 19.15
C LEU A 111 1.69 -2.43 20.64
N GLN A 112 0.97 -3.27 21.39
CA GLN A 112 0.82 -3.12 22.83
C GLN A 112 2.16 -3.27 23.58
N ASN A 113 3.09 -4.06 23.03
CA ASN A 113 4.41 -4.26 23.60
C ASN A 113 5.40 -3.12 23.27
N GLY A 114 5.00 -2.14 22.44
CA GLY A 114 5.82 -1.00 22.05
C GLY A 114 6.87 -1.29 20.96
N ASP A 115 6.88 -2.50 20.39
CA ASP A 115 7.81 -2.84 19.32
C ASP A 115 7.52 -2.02 18.05
N LEU A 116 8.56 -1.76 17.27
CA LEU A 116 8.48 -1.12 15.95
C LEU A 116 8.78 -2.17 14.88
N LEU A 117 7.87 -2.31 13.90
CA LEU A 117 8.03 -3.20 12.76
C LEU A 117 8.10 -2.38 11.48
N GLN A 118 8.98 -2.76 10.54
CA GLN A 118 9.28 -1.94 9.36
C GLN A 118 8.73 -2.50 8.05
N ASP A 119 8.58 -3.82 7.91
CA ASP A 119 8.18 -4.44 6.65
C ASP A 119 6.68 -4.78 6.61
N GLN A 120 5.82 -3.75 6.59
CA GLN A 120 4.38 -3.98 6.47
C GLN A 120 4.01 -4.50 5.08
N ILE A 121 3.28 -5.61 5.05
CA ILE A 121 2.62 -6.15 3.86
C ILE A 121 1.22 -5.55 3.79
N LYS A 122 0.90 -4.98 2.63
CA LYS A 122 -0.45 -4.51 2.32
C LYS A 122 -1.31 -5.66 1.80
N LEU A 123 -2.58 -5.74 2.20
CA LEU A 123 -3.56 -6.69 1.65
C LEU A 123 -3.94 -6.34 0.20
N GLY A 124 -3.67 -5.11 -0.25
CA GLY A 124 -3.97 -4.66 -1.61
C GLY A 124 -5.47 -4.50 -1.84
N ILE A 125 -6.20 -4.04 -0.82
CA ILE A 125 -7.59 -3.64 -0.92
C ILE A 125 -7.63 -2.17 -1.30
N TYR A 126 -8.30 -1.88 -2.41
CA TYR A 126 -8.45 -0.53 -2.93
C TYR A 126 -9.92 -0.09 -2.85
N GLU A 127 -10.20 1.21 -2.89
CA GLU A 127 -11.55 1.77 -2.93
C GLU A 127 -12.35 1.16 -4.08
N GLU A 128 -11.73 0.94 -5.25
CA GLU A 128 -12.42 0.33 -6.39
C GLU A 128 -12.86 -1.12 -6.15
N ASP A 129 -12.31 -1.80 -5.14
CA ASP A 129 -12.72 -3.16 -4.78
C ASP A 129 -13.93 -3.16 -3.82
N LYS A 130 -14.22 -2.04 -3.15
CA LYS A 130 -15.23 -1.97 -2.09
C LYS A 130 -16.64 -2.04 -2.65
N ALA A 131 -17.53 -2.70 -1.91
CA ALA A 131 -18.94 -2.82 -2.25
C ALA A 131 -19.66 -1.47 -2.31
N THR A 132 -19.13 -0.46 -1.60
CA THR A 132 -19.66 0.91 -1.55
C THR A 132 -19.02 1.84 -2.57
N PHE A 133 -18.13 1.35 -3.43
CA PHE A 133 -17.44 2.18 -4.42
C PHE A 133 -18.44 2.88 -5.34
N ALA A 134 -18.34 4.19 -5.41
CA ALA A 134 -19.13 5.01 -6.32
C ALA A 134 -18.32 5.27 -7.60
N ASP A 135 -18.71 4.59 -8.68
CA ASP A 135 -18.14 4.80 -10.02
C ASP A 135 -18.76 6.06 -10.65
N ASP A 136 -18.40 7.24 -10.12
CA ASP A 136 -18.98 8.51 -10.49
C ASP A 136 -18.14 9.32 -11.50
N VAL A 137 -18.75 10.39 -12.02
CA VAL A 137 -18.14 11.24 -13.05
C VAL A 137 -16.88 11.92 -12.55
N ASP A 138 -16.82 12.30 -11.28
CA ASP A 138 -15.66 13.01 -10.71
C ASP A 138 -14.47 12.06 -10.60
N TYR A 139 -14.70 10.82 -10.17
CA TYR A 139 -13.70 9.74 -10.21
C TYR A 139 -13.16 9.53 -11.64
N HIS A 140 -14.02 9.41 -12.65
CA HIS A 140 -13.59 9.22 -14.04
C HIS A 140 -12.78 10.41 -14.57
N ILE A 141 -13.17 11.64 -14.24
CA ILE A 141 -12.41 12.85 -14.61
C ILE A 141 -11.02 12.81 -13.98
N ALA A 142 -10.92 12.47 -12.70
CA ALA A 142 -9.64 12.37 -12.00
C ALA A 142 -8.73 11.29 -12.61
N VAL A 143 -9.27 10.12 -12.95
CA VAL A 143 -8.52 9.06 -13.64
C VAL A 143 -7.99 9.55 -15.00
N GLN A 144 -8.85 10.19 -15.80
CA GLN A 144 -8.45 10.71 -17.12
C GLN A 144 -7.35 11.77 -17.02
N ASN A 145 -7.43 12.65 -16.02
CA ASN A 145 -6.40 13.66 -15.77
C ASN A 145 -5.07 13.02 -15.37
N CYS A 146 -5.10 12.02 -14.48
CA CYS A 146 -3.90 11.23 -14.11
C CYS A 146 -3.27 10.56 -15.34
N GLU A 147 -4.08 9.90 -16.19
CA GLU A 147 -3.61 9.25 -17.41
C GLU A 147 -3.02 10.26 -18.41
N ALA A 148 -3.66 11.41 -18.58
CA ALA A 148 -3.17 12.48 -19.44
C ALA A 148 -1.80 12.99 -18.96
N ALA A 149 -1.64 13.19 -17.64
CA ALA A 149 -0.39 13.62 -17.03
C ALA A 149 0.75 12.62 -17.29
N ILE A 150 0.50 11.32 -17.05
CA ILE A 150 1.48 10.25 -17.36
C ILE A 150 1.83 10.23 -18.84
N ASN A 151 0.83 10.38 -19.72
CA ASN A 151 1.05 10.33 -21.17
C ASN A 151 1.89 11.50 -21.69
N LYS A 152 1.86 12.67 -21.02
CA LYS A 152 2.75 13.79 -21.37
C LYS A 152 4.23 13.50 -21.13
N LEU A 153 4.56 12.63 -20.18
CA LEU A 153 5.95 12.22 -19.88
C LEU A 153 6.51 11.23 -20.92
N LYS A 154 5.66 10.67 -21.79
CA LYS A 154 6.07 9.77 -22.87
C LYS A 154 6.45 10.60 -24.11
N LYS A 155 7.72 10.94 -24.34
CA LYS A 155 8.16 11.52 -25.63
C LYS A 155 8.35 10.42 -26.68
N GLY A 156 7.73 10.61 -27.85
CA GLY A 156 8.09 9.94 -29.11
C GLY A 156 7.32 8.66 -29.43
N GLY A 157 6.28 8.79 -30.26
CA GLY A 157 5.85 7.76 -31.21
C GLY A 157 5.64 6.34 -30.68
N GLY A 158 4.65 6.14 -29.82
CA GLY A 158 3.99 4.83 -29.67
C GLY A 158 4.71 3.74 -28.86
N SER A 159 5.92 3.96 -28.36
CA SER A 159 6.49 3.06 -27.34
C SER A 159 5.99 3.48 -25.94
N GLN A 160 5.57 2.50 -25.12
CA GLN A 160 5.17 2.67 -23.71
C GLN A 160 6.36 3.07 -22.80
N GLN A 161 7.42 3.66 -23.35
CA GLN A 161 8.66 3.95 -22.67
C GLN A 161 8.66 5.40 -22.19
N LEU A 162 8.79 5.62 -20.88
CA LEU A 162 9.09 6.94 -20.35
C LEU A 162 10.45 7.38 -20.91
N SER A 163 10.52 8.56 -21.51
CA SER A 163 11.74 9.06 -22.14
C SER A 163 12.71 9.61 -21.09
N LEU A 164 13.98 9.77 -21.47
CA LEU A 164 14.89 10.69 -20.75
C LEU A 164 14.26 12.09 -20.81
N LEU A 165 13.87 12.62 -19.66
CA LEU A 165 13.43 14.00 -19.54
C LEU A 165 14.59 14.83 -18.98
N ASP A 166 14.76 16.02 -19.54
CA ASP A 166 15.65 16.99 -18.91
C ASP A 166 14.95 17.66 -17.72
N TYR A 167 15.73 18.32 -16.87
CA TYR A 167 15.23 18.91 -15.64
C TYR A 167 14.14 19.97 -15.88
N ASN A 168 14.21 20.73 -16.99
CA ASN A 168 13.23 21.77 -17.30
C ASN A 168 11.91 21.17 -17.76
N ASP A 169 11.93 20.11 -18.57
CA ASP A 169 10.72 19.36 -18.95
C ASP A 169 9.97 18.84 -17.69
N ILE A 170 10.72 18.48 -16.65
CA ILE A 170 10.16 17.99 -15.38
C ILE A 170 9.61 19.14 -14.52
N GLU A 171 10.34 20.26 -14.39
CA GLU A 171 9.83 21.46 -13.71
C GLU A 171 8.51 21.94 -14.36
N ASP A 172 8.48 22.04 -15.70
CA ASP A 172 7.28 22.46 -16.45
C ASP A 172 6.11 21.49 -16.25
N TRP A 173 6.38 20.18 -16.18
CA TRP A 173 5.34 19.19 -15.91
C TRP A 173 4.78 19.33 -14.50
N VAL A 174 5.63 19.53 -13.50
CA VAL A 174 5.20 19.75 -12.11
C VAL A 174 4.35 21.00 -11.99
N GLU A 175 4.74 22.11 -12.62
CA GLU A 175 3.95 23.34 -12.60
C GLU A 175 2.52 23.14 -13.13
N VAL A 176 2.32 22.24 -14.10
CA VAL A 176 1.00 21.94 -14.67
C VAL A 176 0.18 20.97 -13.82
N TYR A 177 0.83 20.03 -13.12
CA TYR A 177 0.14 18.90 -12.47
C TYR A 177 0.26 18.88 -10.94
N ASP A 178 0.90 19.87 -10.30
CA ASP A 178 0.98 19.95 -8.84
C ASP A 178 -0.41 20.05 -8.20
N ASP A 179 -1.30 20.88 -8.73
CA ASP A 179 -2.68 20.98 -8.24
C ASP A 179 -3.42 19.64 -8.35
N LEU A 180 -3.24 18.93 -9.48
CA LEU A 180 -3.80 17.58 -9.64
C LEU A 180 -3.25 16.64 -8.56
N PHE A 181 -1.95 16.68 -8.28
CA PHE A 181 -1.34 15.87 -7.24
C PHE A 181 -1.84 16.23 -5.84
N ILE A 182 -2.01 17.52 -5.53
CA ILE A 182 -2.58 17.98 -4.25
C ILE A 182 -4.01 17.46 -4.10
N ASP A 183 -4.81 17.50 -5.16
CA ASP A 183 -6.18 16.98 -5.18
C ASP A 183 -6.19 15.45 -5.05
N VAL A 184 -5.26 14.74 -5.71
CA VAL A 184 -5.23 13.28 -5.75
C VAL A 184 -4.29 12.60 -4.73
N LYS A 185 -3.51 13.29 -3.93
CA LYS A 185 -2.66 12.62 -2.92
C LYS A 185 -3.46 12.16 -1.68
N PRO A 186 -4.32 13.01 -1.07
CA PRO A 186 -4.92 12.72 0.23
C PRO A 186 -5.86 11.51 0.25
N HIS A 187 -6.41 11.11 -0.91
CA HIS A 187 -7.44 10.07 -0.97
C HIS A 187 -7.01 8.79 -1.71
N TYR A 188 -5.81 8.73 -2.31
CA TYR A 188 -5.60 7.82 -3.45
C TYR A 188 -4.42 6.84 -3.37
N GLU A 189 -3.73 6.72 -2.22
CA GLU A 189 -3.04 5.45 -1.90
C GLU A 189 -4.01 4.26 -1.89
N ASP A 190 -5.30 4.56 -1.72
CA ASP A 190 -6.39 3.62 -1.68
C ASP A 190 -7.01 3.39 -3.08
N TYR A 191 -6.59 4.08 -4.16
CA TYR A 191 -7.13 3.87 -5.52
C TYR A 191 -6.09 3.27 -6.47
N ARG A 192 -6.32 2.04 -6.92
CA ARG A 192 -5.43 1.29 -7.80
C ARG A 192 -5.13 2.02 -9.10
N THR A 193 -6.14 2.64 -9.69
CA THR A 193 -6.08 3.28 -11.02
C THR A 193 -5.21 4.54 -11.04
N MET A 194 -5.15 5.27 -9.94
CA MET A 194 -4.37 6.52 -9.84
C MET A 194 -2.96 6.34 -9.27
N LEU A 195 -2.70 5.20 -8.60
CA LEU A 195 -1.38 4.87 -8.06
C LEU A 195 -0.20 5.11 -9.01
N PRO A 196 -0.26 4.78 -10.33
CA PRO A 196 0.86 5.02 -11.23
C PRO A 196 1.25 6.51 -11.32
N TYR A 197 0.26 7.41 -11.36
CA TYR A 197 0.50 8.85 -11.45
C TYR A 197 1.14 9.37 -10.16
N ILE A 198 0.58 9.01 -9.00
CA ILE A 198 1.08 9.43 -7.68
C ILE A 198 2.53 9.00 -7.49
N ARG A 199 2.86 7.76 -7.83
CA ARG A 199 4.23 7.24 -7.74
C ARG A 199 5.19 8.02 -8.62
N ILE A 200 4.81 8.27 -9.87
CA ILE A 200 5.61 9.07 -10.80
C ILE A 200 5.85 10.47 -10.22
N TYR A 201 4.81 11.10 -9.68
CA TYR A 201 4.90 12.42 -9.06
C TYR A 201 5.85 12.41 -7.84
N ASP A 202 5.66 11.50 -6.87
CA ASP A 202 6.54 11.42 -5.68
C ASP A 202 8.02 11.23 -6.09
N ILE A 203 8.28 10.46 -7.15
CA ILE A 203 9.65 10.29 -7.66
C ILE A 203 10.17 11.58 -8.28
N ILE A 204 9.35 12.26 -9.09
CA ILE A 204 9.69 13.56 -9.67
C ILE A 204 9.98 14.58 -8.57
N ASP A 205 9.19 14.61 -7.50
CA ASP A 205 9.37 15.50 -6.35
C ASP A 205 10.70 15.24 -5.64
N ILE A 206 11.04 13.96 -5.40
CA ILE A 206 12.36 13.55 -4.86
C ILE A 206 13.48 14.04 -5.80
N ILE A 207 13.33 13.84 -7.10
CA ILE A 207 14.30 14.27 -8.10
C ILE A 207 14.51 15.78 -8.03
N LEU A 208 13.45 16.58 -8.07
CA LEU A 208 13.53 18.04 -8.04
C LEU A 208 14.11 18.56 -6.73
N THR A 209 13.80 17.89 -5.62
CA THR A 209 14.29 18.23 -4.28
C THR A 209 15.79 17.94 -4.13
N TYR A 210 16.29 16.85 -4.71
CA TYR A 210 17.63 16.33 -4.38
C TYR A 210 18.64 16.32 -5.53
N LEU A 211 18.22 16.48 -6.80
CA LEU A 211 19.16 16.56 -7.94
C LEU A 211 19.50 18.02 -8.30
N PRO A 212 20.79 18.31 -8.57
CA PRO A 212 21.18 19.63 -9.03
C PRO A 212 20.59 19.93 -10.42
N LYS A 213 20.25 21.20 -10.66
CA LYS A 213 19.81 21.69 -11.98
C LYS A 213 20.80 21.25 -13.06
N GLY A 214 20.32 20.53 -14.07
CA GLY A 214 21.14 20.00 -15.19
C GLY A 214 21.45 18.50 -15.15
N ALA A 215 20.92 17.74 -14.18
CA ALA A 215 20.96 16.27 -14.21
C ALA A 215 20.00 15.70 -15.27
N PHE A 216 20.40 14.59 -15.93
CA PHE A 216 19.53 13.81 -16.81
C PHE A 216 18.92 12.65 -16.04
N ILE A 217 17.61 12.42 -16.19
CA ILE A 217 16.89 11.39 -15.46
C ILE A 217 16.32 10.35 -16.43
N ASN A 218 16.65 9.08 -16.19
CA ASN A 218 16.01 7.96 -16.85
C ASN A 218 14.81 7.48 -16.00
N ILE A 219 13.59 7.76 -16.47
CA ILE A 219 12.35 7.45 -15.76
C ILE A 219 11.92 5.98 -15.98
N GLN A 220 12.61 5.22 -16.85
CA GLN A 220 12.22 3.84 -17.20
C GLN A 220 12.33 2.83 -16.06
N GLU A 221 13.17 3.08 -15.06
CA GLU A 221 13.39 2.16 -13.93
C GLU A 221 12.30 2.28 -12.84
N LEU A 222 11.30 3.14 -13.04
CA LEU A 222 10.36 3.56 -12.00
C LEU A 222 9.01 2.85 -12.04
N ASN A 223 8.76 2.02 -13.06
CA ASN A 223 7.45 1.38 -13.30
C ASN A 223 7.26 0.06 -12.53
N ASP A 224 8.33 -0.49 -11.92
CA ASP A 224 8.24 -1.66 -11.06
C ASP A 224 8.04 -1.19 -9.61
N GLY A 225 6.82 -1.33 -9.10
CA GLY A 225 6.32 -0.74 -7.86
C GLY A 225 7.05 -1.03 -6.54
N ASN A 226 8.15 -1.78 -6.56
CA ASN A 226 9.06 -2.03 -5.43
C ASN A 226 10.52 -1.62 -5.73
N ALA A 227 10.85 -1.39 -7.01
CA ALA A 227 12.18 -1.04 -7.47
C ALA A 227 12.48 0.43 -7.24
N SER A 228 11.52 1.34 -7.35
CA SER A 228 11.76 2.80 -7.29
C SER A 228 12.29 3.29 -5.93
N TYR A 229 11.75 2.77 -4.82
CA TYR A 229 12.21 3.11 -3.47
C TYR A 229 13.55 2.44 -3.12
N LYS A 230 13.72 1.15 -3.45
CA LYS A 230 15.01 0.46 -3.29
C LYS A 230 16.09 1.03 -4.20
N TRP A 231 15.76 1.44 -5.42
CA TRP A 231 16.67 2.09 -6.35
C TRP A 231 17.09 3.45 -5.82
N ALA A 232 16.15 4.28 -5.36
CA ALA A 232 16.45 5.55 -4.71
C ALA A 232 17.37 5.34 -3.49
N GLN A 233 17.08 4.35 -2.64
CA GLN A 233 17.93 4.00 -1.50
C GLN A 233 19.31 3.43 -1.90
N GLN A 234 19.39 2.63 -2.98
CA GLN A 234 20.63 1.97 -3.40
C GLN A 234 21.52 2.83 -4.30
N HIS A 235 20.96 3.78 -5.04
CA HIS A 235 21.68 4.57 -6.06
C HIS A 235 21.73 6.06 -5.76
N LEU A 236 20.86 6.60 -4.88
CA LEU A 236 20.99 8.00 -4.43
C LEU A 236 21.79 8.07 -3.12
N ILE A 237 21.58 7.18 -2.15
CA ILE A 237 22.26 7.25 -0.83
C ILE A 237 23.78 7.05 -0.91
N PRO A 238 24.37 6.09 -1.66
CA PRO A 238 25.82 5.89 -1.67
C PRO A 238 26.58 7.04 -2.38
N THR A 239 25.91 7.73 -3.30
CA THR A 239 26.47 8.85 -4.06
C THR A 239 26.62 10.10 -3.19
N TRP A 240 25.84 10.21 -2.10
CA TRP A 240 25.88 11.34 -1.17
C TRP A 240 27.05 11.26 -0.17
N ILE A 241 27.56 10.06 0.14
CA ILE A 241 28.74 9.87 1.01
C ILE A 241 30.04 10.36 0.35
N LYS A 242 30.09 10.41 -0.99
CA LYS A 242 31.29 10.89 -1.72
C LYS A 242 31.33 12.40 -1.96
N VAL A 243 30.20 13.10 -1.84
CA VAL A 243 30.11 14.55 -2.13
C VAL A 243 30.19 15.40 -0.84
N LEU A 244 30.09 14.79 0.35
CA LEU A 244 30.18 15.49 1.65
C LEU A 244 31.50 15.30 2.40
N LYS A 245 32.63 15.25 1.68
CA LYS A 245 33.93 15.62 2.27
C LYS A 245 34.52 16.78 1.46
N PRO A 246 34.82 17.93 2.09
CA PRO A 246 35.48 19.04 1.42
C PRO A 246 36.86 18.64 0.89
#